data_AF-A8NM53-F1
#
_entry.id   AF-A8NM53-F1
#
_cell.length_a   1.000
_cell.length_b   1.000
_cell.length_c   1.000
_cell.angle_alpha   90.00
_cell.angle_beta   90.00
_cell.angle_gamma   90.00
#
_symmetry.space_group_name_H-M   'P 1'
#
loop_
_entity.id
_entity.type
_entity.pdbx_description
1 polymer ?
#
loop_
_entity_poly.entity_id
_entity_poly.type
_entity_poly.pdbx_seq_one_letter_code
_entity_poly.pdbx_strand_id
1 'polypeptide(L)'
;MSDDVEMKNAASETATTSNSNDSPSEKDWVRIESNDGFSYLVRRKVAEASGTMRNMLDPMSGYAEAQTRTCGIDERGIVTEKLVEYMCFKSHYQTVGPKEDIPVPEMQERIPPEIVLEVLLAADYQEM
;
A
#
# COMPACT_ATOMS: atom_id res chain seq x y z
N MET A 1 -51.18 -33.24 -32.48
CA MET A 1 -49.90 -32.95 -33.15
C MET A 1 -49.50 -31.58 -32.67
N SER A 2 -48.92 -31.51 -31.46
CA SER A 2 -47.47 -31.64 -31.18
C SER A 2 -46.85 -30.25 -31.24
N ASP A 3 -46.56 -29.68 -30.07
CA ASP A 3 -45.20 -29.55 -29.48
C ASP A 3 -44.49 -28.37 -30.18
N ASP A 4 -44.19 -27.23 -29.53
CA ASP A 4 -43.18 -27.11 -28.49
C ASP A 4 -43.41 -25.95 -27.51
N VAL A 5 -43.09 -26.24 -26.26
CA VAL A 5 -42.90 -25.35 -25.12
C VAL A 5 -41.39 -25.17 -24.91
N GLU A 6 -40.86 -23.94 -24.91
CA GLU A 6 -39.60 -23.49 -24.26
C GLU A 6 -39.24 -22.07 -24.77
N MET A 7 -38.65 -21.12 -24.04
CA MET A 7 -38.19 -21.03 -22.65
C MET A 7 -38.04 -19.54 -22.28
N LYS A 8 -38.12 -19.26 -20.99
CA LYS A 8 -38.00 -17.97 -20.30
C LYS A 8 -36.66 -17.26 -20.58
N ASN A 9 -36.67 -15.93 -20.62
CA ASN A 9 -35.53 -15.12 -20.17
C ASN A 9 -36.05 -13.97 -19.29
N ALA A 10 -36.13 -14.26 -17.99
CA ALA A 10 -36.17 -13.24 -16.95
C ALA A 10 -34.73 -12.75 -16.75
N ALA A 11 -34.49 -11.47 -17.00
CA ALA A 11 -33.27 -10.80 -16.57
C ALA A 11 -33.26 -10.78 -15.04
N SER A 12 -32.44 -11.63 -14.42
CA SER A 12 -32.11 -11.54 -13.01
C SER A 12 -30.76 -10.83 -12.89
N GLU A 13 -30.80 -9.64 -12.30
CA GLU A 13 -29.62 -8.90 -11.87
C GLU A 13 -28.80 -9.77 -10.92
N THR A 14 -27.57 -10.11 -11.31
CA THR A 14 -26.62 -10.75 -10.40
C THR A 14 -25.99 -9.67 -9.54
N ALA A 15 -26.58 -9.46 -8.37
CA ALA A 15 -25.93 -8.77 -7.27
C ALA A 15 -24.73 -9.62 -6.81
N THR A 16 -23.52 -9.22 -7.19
CA THR A 16 -22.29 -9.77 -6.63
C THR A 16 -22.11 -9.20 -5.22
N THR A 17 -22.65 -9.90 -4.23
CA THR A 17 -22.31 -9.70 -2.82
C THR A 17 -20.86 -10.17 -2.60
N SER A 18 -19.92 -9.24 -2.52
CA SER A 18 -18.55 -9.50 -2.10
C SER A 18 -18.50 -9.76 -0.59
N ASN A 19 -18.58 -11.03 -0.19
CA ASN A 19 -18.26 -11.46 1.17
C ASN A 19 -16.77 -11.24 1.45
N SER A 20 -16.45 -10.31 2.35
CA SER A 20 -15.09 -10.02 2.81
C SER A 20 -14.60 -11.08 3.80
N ASN A 21 -14.03 -12.17 3.29
CA ASN A 21 -13.11 -13.01 4.04
C ASN A 21 -11.69 -12.45 3.87
N ASP A 22 -11.29 -11.54 4.76
CA ASP A 22 -9.94 -10.94 4.77
C ASP A 22 -8.93 -11.89 5.46
N SER A 23 -8.67 -13.04 4.84
CA SER A 23 -7.43 -13.77 5.13
C SER A 23 -6.33 -13.11 4.28
N PRO A 24 -5.26 -12.54 4.88
CA PRO A 24 -4.21 -11.89 4.11
C PRO A 24 -3.54 -12.94 3.22
N SER A 25 -3.83 -12.90 1.93
CA SER A 25 -3.12 -13.74 0.95
C SER A 25 -1.68 -13.24 0.86
N GLU A 26 -0.72 -14.11 0.56
CA GLU A 26 0.68 -13.70 0.32
C GLU A 26 0.83 -12.64 -0.79
N LYS A 27 -0.21 -12.43 -1.60
CA LYS A 27 -0.27 -11.38 -2.62
C LYS A 27 -0.46 -9.97 -2.05
N ASP A 28 -0.80 -9.86 -0.77
CA ASP A 28 -1.05 -8.59 -0.08
C ASP A 28 0.23 -7.98 0.52
N TRP A 29 1.38 -8.66 0.45
CA TRP A 29 2.64 -8.16 0.98
C TRP A 29 3.58 -7.68 -0.12
N VAL A 30 4.30 -6.61 0.18
CA VAL A 30 5.34 -6.03 -0.67
C VAL A 30 6.61 -5.82 0.15
N ARG A 31 7.75 -6.04 -0.49
CA ARG A 31 9.08 -5.85 0.07
C ARG A 31 9.62 -4.50 -0.37
N ILE A 32 10.14 -3.72 0.57
CA ILE A 32 10.86 -2.48 0.33
C ILE A 32 12.33 -2.73 0.70
N GLU A 33 13.24 -2.50 -0.24
CA GLU A 33 14.68 -2.76 -0.05
C GLU A 33 15.46 -1.46 -0.04
N SER A 34 16.34 -1.29 0.95
CA SER A 34 17.29 -0.19 1.02
C SER A 34 18.57 -0.50 0.26
N ASN A 35 19.37 0.52 -0.05
CA ASN A 35 20.62 0.35 -0.80
C ASN A 35 21.76 -0.30 0.02
N ASP A 36 21.62 -0.38 1.33
CA ASP A 36 22.54 -1.03 2.27
C ASP A 36 22.06 -2.42 2.73
N GLY A 37 21.05 -2.99 2.05
CA GLY A 37 20.67 -4.40 2.18
C GLY A 37 19.66 -4.71 3.28
N PHE A 38 18.99 -3.71 3.86
CA PHE A 38 17.84 -3.94 4.73
C PHE A 38 16.58 -4.16 3.89
N SER A 39 15.68 -5.00 4.40
CA SER A 39 14.40 -5.28 3.75
C SER A 39 13.25 -5.12 4.75
N TYR A 40 12.22 -4.39 4.33
CA TYR A 40 11.03 -4.12 5.12
C TYR A 40 9.83 -4.76 4.42
N LEU A 41 9.08 -5.58 5.14
CA LEU A 41 7.90 -6.26 4.60
C LEU A 41 6.64 -5.57 5.13
N VAL A 42 5.85 -4.98 4.23
CA VAL A 42 4.62 -4.25 4.57
C VAL A 42 3.45 -4.73 3.73
N ARG A 43 2.23 -4.46 4.20
CA ARG A 43 1.05 -4.67 3.35
C ARG A 43 1.09 -3.71 2.16
N ARG A 44 0.62 -4.16 1.00
CA ARG A 44 0.51 -3.36 -0.22
C ARG A 44 -0.20 -2.03 0.02
N LYS A 45 -1.32 -2.05 0.74
CA LYS A 45 -2.09 -0.85 1.12
C LYS A 45 -1.29 0.19 1.91
N VAL A 46 -0.23 -0.23 2.60
CA VAL A 46 0.65 0.66 3.37
C VAL A 46 1.67 1.29 2.42
N ALA A 47 2.28 0.51 1.53
CA ALA A 47 3.20 1.03 0.52
C ALA A 47 2.51 2.03 -0.45
N GLU A 48 1.22 1.85 -0.72
CA GLU A 48 0.42 2.78 -1.54
C GLU A 48 0.24 4.19 -0.94
N ALA A 49 0.67 4.40 0.31
CA ALA A 49 0.79 5.72 0.92
C ALA A 49 1.85 6.60 0.22
N SER A 50 2.81 5.98 -0.47
CA SER A 50 3.71 6.62 -1.43
C SER A 50 3.08 6.65 -2.83
N GLY A 51 3.06 7.83 -3.46
CA GLY A 51 2.61 7.98 -4.83
C GLY A 51 3.50 7.22 -5.82
N THR A 52 4.82 7.32 -5.63
CA THR A 52 5.84 6.63 -6.43
C THR A 52 5.67 5.12 -6.37
N MET A 53 5.59 4.54 -5.16
CA MET A 53 5.41 3.09 -5.01
C MET A 53 4.05 2.62 -5.51
N ARG A 54 2.97 3.41 -5.30
CA ARG A 54 1.65 3.08 -5.85
C ARG A 54 1.71 2.90 -7.36
N ASN A 55 2.42 3.78 -8.07
CA ASN A 55 2.59 3.68 -9.51
C ASN A 55 3.47 2.49 -9.91
N MET A 56 4.57 2.23 -9.18
CA MET A 56 5.46 1.07 -9.43
C MET A 56 4.76 -0.28 -9.19
N LEU A 57 3.86 -0.33 -8.20
CA LEU A 57 3.17 -1.55 -7.78
C LEU A 57 1.86 -1.79 -8.53
N ASP A 58 1.41 -0.87 -9.38
CA ASP A 58 0.21 -1.02 -10.20
C ASP A 58 0.39 -2.20 -11.17
N PRO A 59 -0.45 -3.26 -11.09
CA PRO A 59 -0.40 -4.40 -11.99
C PRO A 59 -0.50 -4.05 -13.49
N MET A 60 -1.06 -2.88 -13.82
CA MET A 60 -1.25 -2.41 -15.20
C MET A 60 -0.07 -1.59 -15.73
N SER A 61 0.85 -1.17 -14.86
CA SER A 61 1.97 -0.28 -15.22
C SER A 61 3.04 -0.94 -16.09
N GLY A 62 3.14 -2.26 -16.07
CA GLY A 62 4.20 -3.01 -16.74
C GLY A 62 5.56 -2.98 -16.02
N TYR A 63 5.65 -2.33 -14.85
CA TYR A 63 6.87 -2.31 -14.04
C TYR A 63 7.20 -3.71 -13.48
N ALA A 64 8.49 -3.99 -13.30
CA ALA A 64 8.95 -5.26 -12.76
C ALA A 64 8.50 -5.42 -11.31
N GLU A 65 8.48 -4.32 -10.57
CA GLU A 65 8.06 -4.17 -9.19
C GLU A 65 6.63 -4.67 -8.96
N ALA A 66 5.71 -4.41 -9.91
CA ALA A 66 4.34 -4.92 -9.85
C ALA A 66 4.27 -6.46 -9.86
N GLN A 67 5.21 -7.12 -10.57
CA GLN A 67 5.29 -8.58 -10.67
C GLN A 67 6.07 -9.19 -9.50
N THR A 68 7.23 -8.61 -9.17
CA THR A 68 8.14 -9.11 -8.12
C THR A 68 7.67 -8.73 -6.71
N ARG A 69 6.80 -7.73 -6.59
CA ARG A 69 6.35 -7.14 -5.32
C ARG A 69 7.49 -6.63 -4.47
N THR A 70 8.56 -6.21 -5.12
CA THR A 70 9.76 -5.71 -4.46
C THR A 70 10.09 -4.34 -5.05
N CYS A 71 10.10 -3.32 -4.20
CA CYS A 71 10.44 -1.95 -4.55
C CYS A 71 11.79 -1.61 -3.94
N GLY A 72 12.76 -1.25 -4.77
CA GLY A 72 14.04 -0.70 -4.30
C GLY A 72 13.91 0.78 -4.00
N ILE A 73 14.54 1.23 -2.91
CA ILE A 73 14.78 2.64 -2.61
C ILE A 73 16.29 2.85 -2.56
N ASP A 74 16.78 3.89 -3.24
CA ASP A 74 18.19 4.31 -3.16
C ASP A 74 18.47 5.16 -1.91
N GLU A 75 18.10 4.61 -0.75
CA GLU A 75 18.30 5.24 0.54
C GLU A 75 18.84 4.22 1.53
N ARG A 76 19.52 4.71 2.57
CA ARG A 76 20.04 3.87 3.66
C ARG A 76 18.89 3.22 4.42
N GLY A 77 19.18 2.12 5.11
CA GLY A 77 18.23 1.33 5.86
C GLY A 77 17.50 2.18 6.90
N ILE A 78 18.22 3.03 7.63
CA ILE A 78 17.64 3.92 8.65
C ILE A 78 16.68 4.97 8.07
N VAL A 79 16.94 5.48 6.86
CA VAL A 79 16.05 6.44 6.17
C VAL A 79 14.82 5.69 5.68
N THR A 80 15.03 4.54 5.03
CA THR A 80 13.96 3.66 4.56
C THR A 80 13.04 3.22 5.70
N GLU A 81 13.59 2.91 6.87
CA GLU A 81 12.83 2.58 8.08
C GLU A 81 11.86 3.71 8.44
N LYS A 82 12.32 4.97 8.43
CA LYS A 82 11.47 6.13 8.73
C LYS A 82 10.41 6.40 7.69
N LEU A 83 10.70 6.16 6.41
CA LEU A 83 9.69 6.21 5.35
C LEU A 83 8.61 5.15 5.58
N VAL A 84 9.01 3.92 5.89
CA VAL A 84 8.08 2.80 6.16
C VAL A 84 7.25 3.07 7.42
N GLU A 85 7.87 3.62 8.47
CA GLU A 85 7.19 4.02 9.70
C GLU A 85 6.13 5.10 9.42
N TYR A 86 6.46 6.11 8.61
CA TYR A 86 5.49 7.11 8.16
C TYR A 86 4.37 6.52 7.29
N MET A 87 4.67 5.59 6.38
CA MET A 87 3.64 4.90 5.59
C MET A 87 2.64 4.16 6.49
N CYS A 88 3.15 3.46 7.52
CA CYS A 88 2.31 2.78 8.51
C CYS A 88 1.44 3.79 9.28
N PHE A 89 2.04 4.88 9.75
CA PHE A 89 1.36 5.97 10.46
C PHE A 89 0.25 6.59 9.61
N LYS A 90 0.56 7.04 8.39
CA LYS A 90 -0.39 7.62 7.45
C LYS A 90 -1.51 6.64 7.12
N SER A 91 -1.18 5.37 6.85
CA SER A 91 -2.18 4.35 6.53
C SER A 91 -3.14 4.05 7.70
N HIS A 92 -2.65 4.11 8.93
CA HIS A 92 -3.44 3.89 10.13
C HIS A 92 -4.36 5.08 10.46
N TYR A 93 -3.82 6.31 10.41
CA TYR A 93 -4.53 7.51 10.82
C TYR A 93 -5.31 8.22 9.71
N GLN A 94 -5.11 7.89 8.42
CA GLN A 94 -5.87 8.53 7.33
C GLN A 94 -7.39 8.28 7.40
N THR A 95 -7.83 7.20 8.06
CA THR A 95 -9.25 6.83 8.17
C THR A 95 -9.86 7.17 9.53
N VAL A 96 -9.08 7.71 10.47
CA VAL A 96 -9.62 8.01 11.82
C VAL A 96 -10.56 9.21 11.76
N GLY A 97 -11.58 9.19 12.62
CA GLY A 97 -12.56 10.27 12.68
C GLY A 97 -11.99 11.55 13.31
N PRO A 98 -12.63 12.72 13.11
CA PRO A 98 -12.15 14.01 13.61
C PRO A 98 -12.12 14.16 15.15
N LYS A 99 -12.52 13.12 15.89
CA LYS A 99 -12.53 13.08 17.35
C LYS A 99 -11.32 12.34 17.93
N GLU A 100 -10.57 11.64 17.08
CA GLU A 100 -9.40 10.88 17.49
C GLU A 100 -8.16 11.77 17.40
N ASP A 101 -7.35 11.77 18.45
CA ASP A 101 -6.13 12.55 18.48
C ASP A 101 -5.05 11.81 17.69
N ILE A 102 -4.40 12.52 16.77
CA ILE A 102 -3.35 11.96 15.93
C ILE A 102 -2.02 12.29 16.60
N PRO A 103 -1.22 11.30 17.05
CA PRO A 103 0.01 11.54 17.80
C PRO A 103 1.17 11.96 16.86
N VAL A 104 0.99 13.07 16.16
CA VAL A 104 1.99 13.66 15.27
C VAL A 104 3.31 13.97 16.01
N PRO A 105 3.31 14.50 17.26
CA PRO A 105 4.56 14.76 17.98
C PRO A 105 5.38 13.49 18.21
N GLU A 106 4.74 12.38 18.56
CA GLU A 106 5.43 11.10 18.78
C GLU A 106 6.09 10.59 17.49
N MET A 107 5.46 10.80 16.33
CA MET A 107 6.08 10.48 15.05
C MET A 107 7.32 11.35 14.81
N GLN A 108 7.19 12.66 14.99
CA GLN A 108 8.28 13.61 14.75
C GLN A 108 9.50 13.34 15.65
N GLU A 109 9.28 13.01 16.93
CA GLU A 109 10.35 12.68 17.87
C GLU A 109 11.11 11.40 17.50
N ARG A 110 10.52 10.51 16.70
CA ARG A 110 11.15 9.27 16.25
C ARG A 110 12.10 9.46 15.07
N ILE A 111 12.11 10.63 14.44
CA ILE A 111 13.10 10.99 13.41
C ILE A 111 14.30 11.64 14.10
N PRO A 112 15.49 10.99 14.08
CA PRO A 112 16.70 11.59 14.60
C PRO A 112 17.07 12.86 13.81
N PRO A 113 17.49 13.95 14.48
CA PRO A 113 17.87 15.19 13.81
C PRO A 113 19.05 15.00 12.84
N GLU A 114 19.88 13.99 13.03
CA GLU A 114 21.03 13.68 12.18
C GLU A 114 20.65 13.23 10.76
N ILE A 115 19.43 12.69 10.57
CA ILE A 115 18.97 12.16 9.27
C ILE A 115 17.76 12.89 8.69
N VAL A 116 17.27 13.95 9.37
CA VAL A 116 16.00 14.60 9.02
C VAL A 116 15.97 15.14 7.58
N LEU A 117 17.10 15.63 7.07
CA LEU A 117 17.18 16.15 5.71
C LEU A 117 17.18 15.04 4.66
N GLU A 118 17.79 13.88 4.96
CA GLU A 118 17.72 12.70 4.10
C GLU A 118 16.28 12.17 4.04
N VAL A 119 15.64 12.04 5.20
CA VAL A 119 14.23 11.61 5.29
C VAL A 119 13.30 12.58 4.54
N LEU A 120 13.52 13.89 4.65
CA LEU A 120 12.75 14.89 3.93
C LEU A 120 12.88 14.75 2.41
N LEU A 121 14.11 14.62 1.90
CA LEU A 121 14.36 14.47 0.46
C LEU A 121 13.77 13.16 -0.08
N ALA A 122 13.96 12.07 0.67
CA ALA A 122 13.41 10.77 0.30
C ALA A 122 11.87 10.76 0.32
N ALA A 123 11.24 11.43 1.30
CA ALA A 123 9.79 11.56 1.38
C ALA A 123 9.22 12.36 0.19
N ASP A 124 9.87 13.45 -0.20
CA ASP A 124 9.51 14.25 -1.39
C ASP A 124 9.56 13.39 -2.66
N TYR A 125 10.64 12.62 -2.85
CA TYR A 125 10.76 11.70 -3.99
C TYR A 125 9.67 10.60 -3.99
N GLN A 126 9.25 10.14 -2.82
CA GLN A 126 8.19 9.13 -2.68
C GLN A 126 6.78 9.71 -2.75
N GLU A 127 6.62 11.02 -2.97
CA GLU A 127 5.36 11.76 -3.00
C GLU A 127 4.53 11.58 -1.71
N MET A 128 5.15 11.77 -0.54
CA MET A 128 4.58 11.39 0.77
C MET A 128 4.28 12.51 1.75
#